data_AF-A0A7S3BF53-F1
#
_entry.id   AF-A0A7S3BF53-F1
#
_cell.length_a   1.000
_cell.length_b   1.000
_cell.length_c   1.000
_cell.angle_alpha   90.00
_cell.angle_beta   90.00
_cell.angle_gamma   90.00
#
_symmetry.space_group_name_H-M   'P 1'
#
loop_
_entity.id
_entity.type
_entity.pdbx_description
1 polymer ?
#
loop_
_entity_poly.entity_id
_entity_poly.type
_entity_poly.pdbx_seq_one_letter_code
_entity_poly.pdbx_strand_id
1 'polypeptide(L)'
;MSALVNMFLVMVRDLARWLVLVAVVIVAFSLALSAVPLPSGDACPDRVDVLLLFDVIVGGGAYVECLEGLEEVETYESMTSHFIVFLLLVHLLVTVVMLLNMLIAMMGKTFDSVWEGQQAVSFFIFANQVTSWGAFDSIPPPFSLLSLLFYGLRWCWEHLRNHCAGPAGFRRLRGGAEDVVPERFELMTFPNGQPMPGSTAWSDEYPTERLPGFVQDFIIAHMQDGDAGGDDDEVRWRAHLMKQQWRIEQATKRLEEPLPLQEQ
;
A
#
# COMPACT_ATOMS: atom_id res chain seq x y z
N MET A 1 -9.91 -7.25 5.90
CA MET A 1 -9.89 -7.08 4.42
C MET A 1 -8.83 -8.01 3.87
N SER A 2 -9.11 -8.76 2.82
CA SER A 2 -8.16 -9.73 2.27
C SER A 2 -6.94 -9.03 1.69
N ALA A 3 -5.77 -9.67 1.81
CA ALA A 3 -4.49 -9.12 1.35
C ALA A 3 -4.52 -8.72 -0.15
N LEU A 4 -5.30 -9.47 -0.93
CA LEU A 4 -5.60 -9.22 -2.35
C LEU A 4 -6.29 -7.87 -2.60
N VAL A 5 -7.25 -7.48 -1.75
CA VAL A 5 -7.95 -6.18 -1.90
C VAL A 5 -6.96 -5.03 -1.71
N ASN A 6 -6.05 -5.15 -0.74
CA ASN A 6 -5.04 -4.12 -0.52
C ASN A 6 -4.06 -4.03 -1.71
N MET A 7 -3.64 -5.17 -2.28
CA MET A 7 -2.83 -5.17 -3.51
C MET A 7 -3.55 -4.45 -4.66
N PHE A 8 -4.82 -4.79 -4.88
CA PHE A 8 -5.61 -4.23 -5.96
C PHE A 8 -5.78 -2.72 -5.82
N LEU A 9 -6.03 -2.20 -4.62
CA LEU A 9 -6.17 -0.76 -4.39
C LEU A 9 -4.88 0.01 -4.69
N VAL A 10 -3.72 -0.56 -4.38
CA VAL A 10 -2.43 0.05 -4.73
C VAL A 10 -2.26 0.11 -6.24
N MET A 11 -2.58 -0.96 -6.96
CA MET A 11 -2.53 -0.99 -8.43
C MET A 11 -3.52 -0.02 -9.08
N VAL A 12 -4.75 0.07 -8.56
CA VAL A 12 -5.77 1.01 -9.06
C VAL A 12 -5.31 2.46 -8.93
N ARG A 13 -4.56 2.79 -7.87
CA ARG A 13 -4.00 4.14 -7.71
C ARG A 13 -3.00 4.46 -8.82
N ASP A 14 -2.17 3.50 -9.21
CA ASP A 14 -1.19 3.70 -10.28
C ASP A 14 -1.87 3.73 -11.65
N LEU A 15 -2.90 2.90 -11.85
CA LEU A 15 -3.80 2.98 -13.01
C LEU A 15 -4.46 4.35 -13.14
N ALA A 16 -4.94 4.93 -12.03
CA ALA A 16 -5.57 6.24 -12.04
C ALA A 16 -4.60 7.35 -12.48
N ARG A 17 -3.33 7.29 -12.04
CA ARG A 17 -2.28 8.23 -12.47
C ARG A 17 -2.01 8.11 -13.97
N TRP A 18 -1.92 6.88 -14.48
CA TRP A 18 -1.79 6.63 -15.91
C TRP A 18 -3.01 7.13 -16.71
N LEU A 19 -4.22 6.91 -16.19
CA LEU A 19 -5.46 7.33 -16.84
C LEU A 19 -5.55 8.86 -16.96
N VAL A 20 -5.02 9.62 -15.99
CA VAL A 20 -4.91 11.08 -16.09
C VAL A 20 -4.00 11.49 -17.25
N LEU A 21 -2.87 10.80 -17.46
CA LEU A 21 -1.98 11.07 -18.60
C LEU A 21 -2.67 10.78 -19.93
N VAL A 22 -3.39 9.66 -20.00
CA VAL A 22 -4.22 9.31 -21.18
C VAL A 22 -5.24 10.42 -21.43
N ALA A 23 -5.99 10.84 -20.42
CA ALA A 23 -7.00 11.89 -20.56
C ALA A 23 -6.40 13.20 -21.09
N VAL A 24 -5.19 13.60 -20.64
CA VAL A 24 -4.50 14.79 -21.14
C VAL A 24 -4.15 14.64 -22.64
N VAL A 25 -3.65 13.48 -23.06
CA VAL A 25 -3.32 13.21 -24.47
C VAL A 25 -4.58 13.23 -25.35
N ILE A 26 -5.67 12.63 -24.87
CA ILE A 26 -6.97 12.62 -25.55
C ILE A 26 -7.46 14.05 -25.76
N VAL A 27 -7.50 14.85 -24.69
CA VAL A 27 -7.95 16.24 -24.76
C VAL A 27 -7.07 17.08 -25.68
N ALA A 28 -5.74 16.94 -25.61
CA ALA A 28 -4.83 17.64 -26.50
C ALA A 28 -5.08 17.30 -27.98
N PHE A 29 -5.34 16.02 -28.28
CA PHE A 29 -5.67 15.58 -29.62
C PHE A 29 -7.06 16.07 -30.08
N SER A 30 -8.07 16.03 -29.21
CA SER A 30 -9.39 16.60 -29.50
C SER A 30 -9.31 18.08 -29.86
N LEU A 31 -8.50 18.84 -29.10
CA LEU A 31 -8.28 20.27 -29.38
C LEU A 31 -7.56 20.48 -30.72
N ALA A 32 -6.55 19.66 -31.03
CA ALA A 32 -5.85 19.72 -32.31
C ALA A 32 -6.79 19.43 -33.50
N LEU A 33 -7.67 18.42 -33.36
CA LEU A 33 -8.68 18.11 -34.38
C LEU A 33 -9.75 19.21 -34.51
N SER A 34 -10.16 19.82 -33.39
CA SER A 34 -11.14 20.92 -33.42
C SER A 34 -10.65 22.16 -34.16
N ALA A 35 -9.33 22.32 -34.30
CA ALA A 35 -8.73 23.40 -35.07
C ALA A 35 -8.75 23.13 -36.59
N VAL A 36 -8.97 21.88 -37.01
CA VAL A 36 -9.05 21.50 -38.42
C VAL A 36 -10.50 21.65 -38.88
N PRO A 37 -10.80 22.49 -39.88
CA PRO A 37 -12.15 22.62 -40.40
C PRO A 37 -12.57 21.33 -41.11
N LEU A 38 -13.49 20.59 -40.50
CA LEU A 38 -14.13 19.44 -41.13
C LEU A 38 -15.33 19.93 -41.96
N PRO A 39 -15.58 19.33 -43.14
CA PRO A 39 -16.77 19.65 -43.90
C PRO A 39 -18.00 19.17 -43.13
N SER A 40 -18.93 20.10 -42.89
CA SER A 40 -20.23 19.80 -42.27
C SER A 40 -21.08 18.99 -43.24
N GLY A 41 -21.22 17.68 -42.99
CA GLY A 41 -22.11 16.79 -43.71
C GLY A 41 -23.05 16.07 -42.75
N ASP A 42 -24.21 15.62 -43.22
CA ASP A 42 -25.25 15.00 -42.39
C ASP A 42 -24.78 13.74 -41.62
N ALA A 43 -23.66 13.15 -42.04
CA ALA A 43 -23.05 11.96 -41.43
C ALA A 43 -22.04 12.27 -40.31
N CYS A 44 -21.54 13.50 -40.20
CA CYS A 44 -20.50 13.86 -39.23
C CYS A 44 -21.05 14.92 -38.26
N PRO A 45 -20.93 14.72 -36.93
CA PRO A 45 -21.38 15.72 -35.98
C PRO A 45 -20.56 17.00 -36.11
N ASP A 46 -21.26 18.14 -36.08
CA ASP A 46 -20.67 19.50 -36.19
C ASP A 46 -19.60 19.81 -35.13
N ARG A 47 -19.55 19.01 -34.06
CA ARG A 47 -18.52 19.10 -33.01
C ARG A 47 -17.98 17.73 -32.66
N VAL A 48 -16.66 17.64 -32.60
CA VAL A 48 -15.95 16.49 -32.07
C VAL A 48 -16.09 16.51 -30.55
N ASP A 49 -17.06 15.77 -30.03
CA ASP A 49 -17.19 15.56 -28.58
C ASP A 49 -16.10 14.61 -28.07
N VAL A 50 -15.65 14.84 -26.84
CA VAL A 50 -14.64 14.00 -26.15
C VAL A 50 -15.07 12.52 -26.13
N LEU A 51 -16.37 12.26 -26.04
CA LEU A 51 -16.97 10.93 -26.07
C LEU A 51 -16.74 10.20 -27.40
N LEU A 52 -16.77 10.95 -28.51
CA LEU A 52 -16.56 10.41 -29.84
C LEU A 52 -15.07 10.05 -30.03
N LEU A 53 -14.17 10.88 -29.50
CA LEU A 53 -12.74 10.58 -29.48
C LEU A 53 -12.41 9.36 -28.60
N PHE A 54 -13.12 9.21 -27.49
CA PHE A 54 -12.98 8.02 -26.64
C PHE A 54 -13.42 6.76 -27.37
N ASP A 55 -14.52 6.84 -28.14
CA ASP A 55 -14.98 5.73 -28.98
C ASP A 55 -13.90 5.33 -30.00
N VAL A 56 -13.25 6.30 -30.66
CA VAL A 56 -12.12 6.04 -31.57
C VAL A 56 -10.98 5.26 -30.90
N ILE A 57 -10.63 5.61 -29.67
CA ILE A 57 -9.54 4.95 -28.93
C ILE A 57 -9.92 3.54 -28.51
N VAL A 58 -11.20 3.31 -28.20
CA VAL A 58 -11.74 2.00 -27.86
C VAL A 58 -11.93 1.12 -29.12
N GLY A 59 -11.80 1.69 -30.31
CA GLY A 59 -11.97 0.99 -31.59
C GLY A 59 -13.40 1.04 -32.11
N GLY A 60 -14.19 2.03 -31.70
CA GLY A 60 -15.50 2.33 -32.25
C GLY A 60 -15.43 2.74 -33.73
N GLY A 61 -16.34 2.19 -34.53
CA GLY A 61 -16.35 2.37 -35.99
C GLY A 61 -16.93 3.70 -36.47
N ALA A 62 -17.58 4.48 -35.60
CA ALA A 62 -18.34 5.68 -36.00
C ALA A 62 -17.48 6.75 -36.70
N TYR A 63 -16.20 6.86 -36.32
CA TYR A 63 -15.28 7.82 -36.93
C TYR A 63 -14.69 7.32 -38.24
N VAL A 64 -14.55 6.00 -38.39
CA VAL A 64 -14.07 5.38 -39.64
C VAL A 64 -15.09 5.62 -40.74
N GLU A 65 -16.38 5.50 -40.43
CA GLU A 65 -17.48 5.76 -41.37
C GLU A 65 -17.53 7.24 -41.81
N CYS A 66 -17.28 8.19 -40.89
CA CYS A 66 -17.13 9.62 -41.24
C CYS A 66 -15.88 9.87 -42.11
N LEU A 67 -14.76 9.20 -41.84
CA LEU A 67 -13.52 9.31 -42.63
C LEU A 67 -13.66 8.71 -44.04
N GLU A 68 -14.31 7.57 -44.18
CA GLU A 68 -14.59 6.93 -45.47
C GLU A 68 -15.53 7.81 -46.31
N GLY A 69 -16.53 8.45 -45.70
CA GLY A 69 -17.42 9.40 -46.38
C GLY A 69 -16.74 10.67 -46.87
N LEU A 70 -15.57 11.04 -46.32
CA LEU A 70 -14.77 12.18 -46.78
C LEU A 70 -13.96 11.87 -48.04
N GLU A 71 -13.69 10.60 -48.33
CA GLU A 71 -12.94 10.19 -49.52
C GLU A 71 -13.76 10.38 -50.81
N GLU A 72 -15.09 10.27 -50.73
CA GLU A 72 -15.99 10.45 -51.88
C GLU A 72 -16.20 11.93 -52.28
N VAL A 73 -15.87 12.90 -51.42
CA VAL A 73 -16.03 14.33 -51.70
C VAL A 73 -14.72 14.90 -52.29
N GLU A 74 -14.47 14.60 -53.56
CA GLU A 74 -13.22 14.85 -54.32
C GLU A 74 -12.77 16.34 -54.49
N THR A 75 -13.25 17.29 -53.70
CA THR A 75 -12.97 18.75 -53.93
C THR A 75 -12.28 19.50 -52.79
N TYR A 76 -11.81 18.83 -51.74
CA TYR A 76 -10.99 19.46 -50.69
C TYR A 76 -9.48 19.28 -50.93
N GLU A 77 -8.70 20.32 -50.63
CA GLU A 77 -7.25 20.38 -50.87
C GLU A 77 -6.52 19.13 -50.34
N SER A 78 -5.85 18.43 -51.27
CA SER A 78 -5.08 17.20 -51.03
C SER A 78 -4.17 17.25 -49.78
N MET A 79 -3.65 18.43 -49.40
CA MET A 79 -2.76 18.52 -48.24
C MET A 79 -3.46 18.33 -46.89
N THR A 80 -4.72 18.75 -46.74
CA THR A 80 -5.44 18.69 -45.47
C THR A 80 -5.88 17.25 -45.14
N SER A 81 -6.29 16.48 -46.14
CA SER A 81 -6.69 15.08 -45.96
C SER A 81 -5.51 14.22 -45.49
N HIS A 82 -4.35 14.35 -46.13
CA HIS A 82 -3.14 13.62 -45.74
C HIS A 82 -2.68 14.01 -44.33
N PHE A 83 -2.84 15.27 -43.94
CA PHE A 83 -2.50 15.74 -42.60
C PHE A 83 -3.41 15.13 -41.51
N ILE A 84 -4.72 15.04 -41.75
CA ILE A 84 -5.67 14.41 -40.81
C ILE A 84 -5.34 12.92 -40.62
N VAL A 85 -5.12 12.19 -41.71
CA VAL A 85 -4.75 10.76 -41.65
C VAL A 85 -3.43 10.57 -40.91
N PHE A 86 -2.43 11.43 -41.18
CA PHE A 86 -1.16 11.41 -40.47
C PHE A 86 -1.33 11.67 -38.97
N LEU A 87 -2.11 12.68 -38.58
CA LEU A 87 -2.41 12.99 -37.18
C LEU A 87 -3.09 11.82 -36.47
N LEU A 88 -4.05 11.16 -37.14
CA LEU A 88 -4.75 10.01 -36.61
C LEU A 88 -3.81 8.81 -36.43
N LEU A 89 -2.92 8.55 -37.40
CA LEU A 89 -1.92 7.48 -37.31
C LEU A 89 -0.94 7.72 -36.17
N VAL A 90 -0.44 8.95 -36.01
CA VAL A 90 0.42 9.32 -34.89
C VAL A 90 -0.32 9.18 -33.57
N HIS A 91 -1.59 9.61 -33.51
CA HIS A 91 -2.41 9.45 -32.32
C HIS A 91 -2.58 7.99 -31.93
N LEU A 92 -2.98 7.11 -32.86
CA LEU A 92 -3.11 5.68 -32.60
C LEU A 92 -1.79 5.04 -32.17
N LEU A 93 -0.67 5.41 -32.79
CA LEU A 93 0.64 4.90 -32.39
C LEU A 93 0.98 5.32 -30.95
N VAL A 94 0.78 6.59 -30.60
CA VAL A 94 1.06 7.09 -29.27
C VAL A 94 0.09 6.50 -28.23
N THR A 95 -1.21 6.49 -28.50
CA THR A 95 -2.20 6.04 -27.51
C THR A 95 -2.25 4.52 -27.37
N VAL A 96 -2.19 3.79 -28.47
CA VAL A 96 -2.29 2.32 -28.42
C VAL A 96 -0.94 1.69 -28.14
N VAL A 97 0.14 2.08 -28.83
CA VAL A 97 1.42 1.37 -28.69
C VAL A 97 2.23 1.90 -27.51
N MET A 98 2.37 3.22 -27.39
CA MET A 98 3.22 3.79 -26.34
C MET A 98 2.55 3.75 -24.96
N LEU A 99 1.30 4.21 -24.85
CA LEU A 99 0.64 4.26 -23.52
C LEU A 99 0.30 2.87 -22.99
N LEU A 100 -0.07 1.91 -23.84
CA LEU A 100 -0.35 0.54 -23.41
C LEU A 100 0.92 -0.20 -22.97
N ASN A 101 2.04 -0.04 -23.68
CA ASN A 101 3.32 -0.61 -23.25
C ASN A 101 3.76 -0.04 -21.90
N MET A 102 3.59 1.28 -21.70
CA MET A 102 3.89 1.91 -20.42
C MET A 102 2.93 1.47 -19.30
N LEU A 103 1.64 1.24 -19.62
CA LEU A 103 0.67 0.70 -18.66
C LEU A 103 1.07 -0.68 -18.17
N ILE A 104 1.36 -1.60 -19.10
CA ILE A 104 1.75 -2.97 -18.77
C ILE A 104 3.05 -2.96 -17.95
N ALA A 105 4.03 -2.16 -18.35
CA ALA A 105 5.28 -2.03 -17.63
C ALA A 105 5.09 -1.52 -16.19
N MET A 106 4.23 -0.51 -16.00
CA MET A 106 3.93 0.05 -14.69
C MET A 106 3.14 -0.96 -13.81
N MET A 107 2.15 -1.65 -14.39
CA MET A 107 1.39 -2.70 -13.70
C MET A 107 2.28 -3.90 -13.32
N GLY A 108 3.22 -4.29 -14.18
CA GLY A 108 4.19 -5.34 -13.88
C GLY A 108 5.11 -4.97 -12.73
N LYS A 109 5.74 -3.79 -12.79
CA LYS A 109 6.64 -3.31 -11.72
C LYS A 109 5.94 -3.18 -10.37
N THR A 110 4.71 -2.66 -10.38
CA THR A 110 3.91 -2.52 -9.15
C THR A 110 3.42 -3.86 -8.63
N PHE A 111 3.10 -4.80 -9.51
CA PHE A 111 2.80 -6.18 -9.13
C PHE A 111 3.96 -6.84 -8.40
N ASP A 112 5.16 -6.81 -8.99
CA ASP A 112 6.33 -7.45 -8.40
C ASP A 112 6.70 -6.83 -7.05
N SER A 113 6.72 -5.49 -6.97
CA SER A 113 7.03 -4.76 -5.74
C SER A 113 6.01 -5.03 -4.61
N VAL A 114 4.72 -5.07 -4.94
CA VAL A 114 3.67 -5.35 -3.97
C VAL A 114 3.67 -6.82 -3.56
N TRP A 115 3.98 -7.73 -4.48
CA TRP A 115 4.06 -9.17 -4.23
C TRP A 115 5.15 -9.51 -3.21
N GLU A 116 6.34 -8.93 -3.35
CA GLU A 116 7.46 -9.14 -2.43
C GLU A 116 7.14 -8.67 -1.01
N GLY A 117 6.51 -7.49 -0.86
CA GLY A 117 6.12 -6.95 0.45
C GLY A 117 4.91 -7.63 1.10
N GLN A 118 4.10 -8.36 0.32
CA GLN A 118 2.83 -8.88 0.79
C GLN A 118 2.93 -10.07 1.73
N GLN A 119 3.99 -10.87 1.65
CA GLN A 119 4.20 -11.94 2.62
C GLN A 119 4.33 -11.36 4.04
N ALA A 120 5.17 -10.33 4.20
CA ALA A 120 5.36 -9.66 5.48
C ALA A 120 4.06 -9.01 6.00
N VAL A 121 3.33 -8.33 5.12
CA VAL A 121 2.03 -7.70 5.47
C VAL A 121 0.99 -8.77 5.84
N SER A 122 0.96 -9.90 5.15
CA SER A 122 0.05 -11.01 5.46
C SER A 122 0.33 -11.59 6.85
N PHE A 123 1.60 -11.80 7.19
CA PHE A 123 1.98 -12.25 8.54
C PHE A 123 1.60 -11.23 9.61
N PHE A 124 1.77 -9.93 9.35
CA PHE A 124 1.33 -8.88 10.28
C PHE A 124 -0.19 -8.88 10.47
N ILE A 125 -0.97 -8.96 9.39
CA ILE A 125 -2.43 -9.01 9.46
C ILE A 125 -2.87 -10.27 10.22
N PHE A 126 -2.24 -11.41 9.94
CA PHE A 126 -2.52 -12.67 10.63
C PHE A 126 -2.20 -12.55 12.13
N ALA A 127 -1.03 -12.04 12.48
CA ALA A 127 -0.65 -11.83 13.88
C ALA A 127 -1.65 -10.91 14.59
N ASN A 128 -2.01 -9.78 13.97
CA ASN A 128 -3.01 -8.87 14.51
C ASN A 128 -4.38 -9.54 14.67
N GLN A 129 -4.79 -10.35 13.70
CA GLN A 129 -6.04 -11.09 13.75
C GLN A 129 -6.04 -12.13 14.88
N VAL A 130 -4.96 -12.90 15.05
CA VAL A 130 -4.79 -13.84 16.16
C VAL A 130 -4.78 -13.13 17.51
N THR A 131 -4.08 -11.99 17.63
CA THR A 131 -4.11 -11.20 18.88
C THR A 131 -5.51 -10.67 19.18
N SER A 132 -6.26 -10.26 18.15
CA SER A 132 -7.65 -9.83 18.34
C SER A 132 -8.55 -11.00 18.75
N TRP A 133 -8.29 -12.21 18.23
CA TRP A 133 -8.99 -13.43 18.61
C TRP A 133 -8.76 -13.82 20.07
N GLY A 134 -7.55 -13.60 20.58
CA GLY A 134 -7.26 -13.79 22.00
C GLY A 134 -8.03 -12.85 22.95
N ALA A 135 -8.51 -11.72 22.45
CA ALA A 135 -9.29 -10.76 23.23
C ALA A 135 -10.80 -11.07 23.25
N PHE A 136 -11.29 -11.97 22.40
CA PHE A 136 -12.70 -12.36 22.40
C PHE A 136 -12.96 -13.52 23.37
N ASP A 137 -14.07 -13.45 24.10
CA ASP A 137 -14.52 -14.57 24.93
C ASP A 137 -14.79 -15.81 24.05
N SER A 138 -14.48 -17.01 24.54
CA SER A 138 -14.73 -18.30 23.84
C SER A 138 -16.23 -18.64 23.63
N ILE A 139 -17.12 -17.68 23.81
CA ILE A 139 -18.57 -17.85 23.73
C ILE A 139 -19.00 -17.58 22.27
N PRO A 140 -19.73 -18.51 21.63
CA PRO A 140 -20.09 -18.35 20.23
C PRO A 140 -20.94 -17.08 19.99
N PRO A 141 -20.90 -16.47 18.79
CA PRO A 141 -21.52 -15.19 18.49
C PRO A 141 -22.98 -15.01 18.96
N PRO A 142 -23.89 -16.00 18.85
CA PRO A 142 -25.26 -15.81 19.33
C PRO A 142 -25.39 -15.61 20.85
N PHE A 143 -24.39 -15.98 21.64
CA PHE A 143 -24.40 -15.87 23.11
C PHE A 143 -23.51 -14.74 23.65
N SER A 144 -22.88 -13.94 22.77
CA SER A 144 -22.01 -12.82 23.15
C SER A 144 -22.72 -11.75 24.00
N LEU A 145 -24.03 -11.57 23.84
CA LEU A 145 -24.81 -10.64 24.67
C LEU A 145 -24.94 -11.08 26.13
N LEU A 146 -24.84 -12.38 26.40
CA LEU A 146 -25.00 -12.94 27.75
C LEU A 146 -23.73 -12.72 28.58
N SER A 147 -22.55 -12.71 27.96
CA SER A 147 -21.30 -12.37 28.65
C SER A 147 -21.28 -10.91 29.08
N LEU A 148 -21.79 -9.99 28.25
CA LEU A 148 -21.96 -8.58 28.60
C LEU A 148 -22.85 -8.39 29.85
N LEU A 149 -23.94 -9.14 29.97
CA LEU A 149 -24.78 -9.13 31.17
C LEU A 149 -24.02 -9.62 32.40
N PHE A 150 -23.25 -10.70 32.27
CA PHE A 150 -22.47 -11.25 33.39
C PHE A 150 -21.33 -10.32 33.84
N TYR A 151 -20.59 -9.73 32.90
CA TYR A 151 -19.57 -8.73 33.20
C TYR A 151 -20.20 -7.46 33.83
N GLY A 152 -21.35 -7.01 33.35
CA GLY A 152 -22.07 -5.87 33.93
C GLY A 152 -22.54 -6.14 35.37
N LEU A 153 -23.09 -7.33 35.63
CA LEU A 153 -23.48 -7.77 36.97
C LEU A 153 -22.27 -7.86 37.90
N ARG A 154 -21.16 -8.45 37.44
CA ARG A 154 -19.92 -8.56 38.21
C ARG A 154 -19.32 -7.19 38.51
N TRP A 155 -19.27 -6.31 37.52
CA TRP A 155 -18.78 -4.94 37.69
C TRP A 155 -19.64 -4.18 38.72
N CYS A 156 -20.97 -4.26 38.61
CA CYS A 156 -21.89 -3.66 39.57
C CYS A 156 -21.70 -4.24 40.99
N TRP A 157 -21.52 -5.56 41.09
CA TRP A 157 -21.25 -6.24 42.37
C TRP A 157 -19.94 -5.78 43.01
N GLU A 158 -18.85 -5.72 42.25
CA GLU A 158 -17.55 -5.23 42.74
C GLU A 158 -17.63 -3.75 43.13
N HIS A 159 -18.38 -2.94 42.38
CA HIS A 159 -18.59 -1.53 42.68
C HIS A 159 -19.41 -1.32 43.96
N LEU A 160 -20.50 -2.08 44.13
CA LEU A 160 -21.30 -2.10 45.37
C LEU A 160 -20.49 -2.58 46.56
N ARG A 161 -19.67 -3.63 46.38
CA ARG A 161 -18.77 -4.13 47.44
C ARG A 161 -17.79 -3.06 47.88
N ASN A 162 -17.19 -2.34 46.93
CA ASN A 162 -16.22 -1.30 47.21
C ASN A 162 -16.85 -0.06 47.87
N HIS A 163 -18.11 0.26 47.54
CA HIS A 163 -18.85 1.34 48.21
C HIS A 163 -19.38 0.96 49.60
N CYS A 164 -19.79 -0.29 49.81
CA CYS A 164 -20.28 -0.78 51.11
C CYS A 164 -19.15 -1.15 52.09
N ALA A 165 -17.92 -1.42 51.62
CA ALA A 165 -16.78 -1.78 52.47
C ALA A 165 -16.21 -0.60 53.29
N GLY A 166 -16.67 0.63 53.05
CA GLY A 166 -16.24 1.83 53.78
C GLY A 166 -14.78 2.22 53.52
N PRO A 167 -14.39 3.46 53.83
CA PRO A 167 -13.06 4.03 53.51
C PRO A 167 -11.87 3.45 54.31
N ALA A 168 -12.01 2.32 55.01
CA ALA A 168 -11.01 1.85 55.97
C ALA A 168 -9.89 0.94 55.41
N GLY A 169 -9.83 0.67 54.09
CA GLY A 169 -8.94 -0.38 53.56
C GLY A 169 -8.22 -0.13 52.24
N PHE A 170 -8.21 1.09 51.70
CA PHE A 170 -7.63 1.40 50.37
C PHE A 170 -6.09 1.53 50.39
N ARG A 171 -5.36 0.55 50.92
CA ARG A 171 -3.88 0.60 50.90
C ARG A 171 -3.14 -0.72 50.71
N ARG A 172 -3.71 -1.75 50.06
CA ARG A 172 -2.91 -2.98 49.88
C ARG A 172 -3.15 -3.87 48.66
N LEU A 173 -3.60 -3.33 47.52
CA LEU A 173 -3.59 -4.08 46.24
C LEU A 173 -3.15 -3.23 45.04
N ARG A 174 -2.01 -2.53 45.20
CA ARG A 174 -1.23 -1.95 44.09
C ARG A 174 0.17 -2.55 44.10
N GLY A 175 0.23 -3.87 44.03
CA GLY A 175 1.47 -4.64 43.95
C GLY A 175 1.09 -6.07 43.59
N GLY A 176 1.31 -6.47 42.35
CA GLY A 176 0.91 -7.79 41.83
C GLY A 176 0.19 -7.76 40.47
N ALA A 177 0.36 -6.70 39.68
CA ALA A 177 0.08 -6.73 38.24
C ALA A 177 1.38 -6.52 37.43
N GLU A 178 2.53 -6.84 38.04
CA GLU A 178 3.75 -7.17 37.30
C GLU A 178 3.81 -8.69 37.20
N ASP A 179 4.09 -9.15 35.99
CA ASP A 179 4.57 -10.49 35.66
C ASP A 179 3.57 -11.64 35.62
N VAL A 180 2.61 -11.54 34.70
CA VAL A 180 2.35 -12.69 33.82
C VAL A 180 2.75 -12.28 32.41
N VAL A 181 4.06 -12.12 32.22
CA VAL A 181 4.64 -12.38 30.89
C VAL A 181 4.36 -13.86 30.63
N PRO A 182 3.63 -14.22 29.56
CA PRO A 182 3.55 -15.62 29.16
C PRO A 182 4.96 -16.05 28.75
N GLU A 183 5.72 -16.56 29.71
CA GLU A 183 6.89 -17.38 29.45
C GLU A 183 6.42 -18.52 28.57
N ARG A 184 7.09 -18.69 27.42
CA ARG A 184 6.78 -19.66 26.36
C ARG A 184 5.80 -19.16 25.30
N PHE A 185 6.22 -18.12 24.57
CA PHE A 185 6.09 -18.16 23.11
C PHE A 185 6.98 -19.33 22.62
N GLU A 186 6.44 -20.55 22.69
CA GLU A 186 6.96 -21.67 21.92
C GLU A 186 7.02 -21.20 20.47
N LEU A 187 8.23 -21.25 19.91
CA LEU A 187 8.53 -20.95 18.52
C LEU A 187 7.43 -21.58 17.65
N MET A 188 6.58 -20.77 17.02
CA MET A 188 5.61 -21.26 16.04
C MET A 188 6.38 -21.89 14.88
N THR A 189 6.62 -23.19 14.96
CA THR A 189 7.06 -24.02 13.85
C THR A 189 5.85 -24.27 12.96
N PHE A 190 6.03 -24.15 11.64
CA PHE A 190 4.99 -24.53 10.68
C PHE A 190 4.51 -25.97 10.91
N PRO A 191 3.30 -26.35 10.46
CA PRO A 191 2.82 -27.75 10.47
C PRO A 191 3.76 -28.73 9.76
N ASN A 192 4.66 -28.24 8.91
CA ASN A 192 5.68 -29.02 8.21
C ASN A 192 7.04 -29.09 8.95
N GLY A 193 7.13 -28.61 10.19
CA GLY A 193 8.32 -28.72 11.02
C GLY A 193 9.52 -27.87 10.58
N GLN A 194 9.36 -26.96 9.61
CA GLN A 194 10.46 -26.10 9.18
C GLN A 194 10.58 -24.85 10.08
N PRO A 195 11.80 -24.54 10.57
CA PRO A 195 12.07 -23.30 11.29
C PRO A 195 12.00 -22.10 10.33
N MET A 196 11.60 -20.94 10.85
CA MET A 196 11.59 -19.68 10.12
C MET A 196 12.96 -19.42 9.46
N PRO A 197 13.03 -19.13 8.14
CA PRO A 197 14.27 -18.71 7.51
C PRO A 197 14.71 -17.39 8.14
N GLY A 198 15.78 -17.45 8.94
CA GLY A 198 16.37 -16.30 9.64
C GLY A 198 16.66 -16.49 11.14
N SER A 199 16.25 -17.59 11.77
CA SER A 199 16.38 -17.74 13.23
C SER A 199 17.69 -18.37 13.75
N THR A 200 18.50 -19.01 12.91
CA THR A 200 19.68 -19.79 13.39
C THR A 200 21.04 -19.28 12.92
N ALA A 201 21.12 -18.15 12.21
CA ALA A 201 22.37 -17.71 11.57
C ALA A 201 23.00 -16.42 12.13
N TRP A 202 22.60 -15.94 13.32
CA TRP A 202 23.02 -14.61 13.79
C TRP A 202 23.64 -14.57 15.20
N SER A 203 23.98 -15.70 15.82
CA SER A 203 24.50 -15.69 17.20
C SER A 203 26.00 -15.41 17.30
N ASP A 204 26.80 -15.78 16.30
CA ASP A 204 28.25 -15.66 16.43
C ASP A 204 28.80 -14.88 15.23
N GLU A 205 29.64 -13.89 15.52
CA GLU A 205 30.45 -13.14 14.55
C GLU A 205 29.85 -11.84 13.98
N TYR A 206 29.72 -10.80 14.83
CA TYR A 206 29.93 -9.42 14.36
C TYR A 206 30.81 -8.63 15.35
N PRO A 207 31.97 -8.09 14.90
CA PRO A 207 32.79 -7.21 15.72
C PRO A 207 32.07 -5.88 15.91
N THR A 208 32.03 -5.42 17.17
CA THR A 208 31.39 -4.18 17.65
C THR A 208 32.01 -2.87 17.13
N GLU A 209 32.93 -2.92 16.15
CA GLU A 209 33.78 -1.79 15.79
C GLU A 209 33.24 -0.85 14.69
N ARG A 210 32.00 -1.02 14.21
CA ARG A 210 31.45 -0.13 13.16
C ARG A 210 30.00 0.30 13.40
N LEU A 211 29.75 0.94 14.53
CA LEU A 211 28.59 1.82 14.64
C LEU A 211 28.97 3.23 14.17
N PRO A 212 28.11 3.95 13.43
CA PRO A 212 28.34 5.34 13.10
C PRO A 212 28.47 6.17 14.38
N GLY A 213 29.45 7.09 14.45
CA GLY A 213 29.82 7.84 15.66
C GLY A 213 28.64 8.46 16.41
N PHE A 214 27.64 8.99 15.69
CA PHE A 214 26.42 9.54 16.29
C PHE A 214 25.63 8.55 17.18
N VAL A 215 25.60 7.26 16.82
CA VAL A 215 24.89 6.23 17.62
C VAL A 215 25.72 5.86 18.86
N GLN A 216 27.04 5.88 18.74
CA GLN A 216 27.94 5.65 19.87
C GLN A 216 27.88 6.83 20.85
N ASP A 217 27.88 8.06 20.34
CA ASP A 217 27.76 9.29 21.13
C ASP A 217 26.40 9.40 21.83
N PHE A 218 25.30 8.96 21.18
CA PHE A 218 23.97 8.94 21.81
C PHE A 218 23.85 7.90 22.93
N ILE A 219 24.45 6.72 22.76
CA ILE A 219 24.48 5.67 23.80
C ILE A 219 25.37 6.10 24.97
N ILE A 220 26.50 6.75 24.71
CA ILE A 220 27.41 7.26 25.74
C ILE A 220 26.77 8.44 26.49
N ALA A 221 26.12 9.37 25.78
CA ALA A 221 25.44 10.52 26.39
C ALA A 221 24.28 10.11 27.30
N HIS A 222 23.55 9.03 26.98
CA HIS A 222 22.46 8.54 27.83
C HIS A 222 22.88 7.56 28.93
N MET A 223 24.09 6.99 28.88
CA MET A 223 24.65 6.24 30.02
C MET A 223 25.21 7.14 31.12
N GLN A 224 25.49 8.41 30.83
CA GLN A 224 26.11 9.35 31.78
C GLN A 224 25.11 10.15 32.64
N ASP A 225 23.82 10.15 32.26
CA ASP A 225 22.75 10.88 32.96
C ASP A 225 21.89 10.01 33.91
N GLY A 226 22.38 8.81 34.27
CA GLY A 226 21.68 7.89 35.14
C GLY A 226 21.67 8.31 36.61
N ASP A 227 20.83 9.30 36.98
CA ASP A 227 20.39 9.49 38.38
C ASP A 227 19.04 10.23 38.53
N ALA A 228 18.06 9.96 37.66
CA ALA A 228 16.69 10.44 37.88
C ALA A 228 15.69 9.31 37.61
N GLY A 229 15.23 8.68 38.70
CA GLY A 229 14.31 7.53 38.70
C GLY A 229 12.98 7.79 37.98
N GLY A 230 12.98 7.55 36.68
CA GLY A 230 11.80 7.51 35.82
C GLY A 230 11.91 6.33 34.85
N ASP A 231 11.13 5.29 35.12
CA ASP A 231 10.71 4.21 34.21
C ASP A 231 11.76 3.81 33.14
N ASP A 232 12.84 3.15 33.59
CA ASP A 232 13.94 2.63 32.76
C ASP A 232 13.46 1.75 31.59
N ASP A 233 12.26 1.18 31.70
CA ASP A 233 11.67 0.32 30.68
C ASP A 233 11.14 1.11 29.47
N GLU A 234 10.69 2.35 29.64
CA GLU A 234 10.24 3.18 28.51
C GLU A 234 11.43 3.63 27.66
N VAL A 235 12.53 4.02 28.29
CA VAL A 235 13.78 4.40 27.60
C VAL A 235 14.37 3.20 26.86
N ARG A 236 14.38 2.02 27.50
CA ARG A 236 14.82 0.77 26.87
C ARG A 236 13.94 0.38 25.68
N TRP A 237 12.62 0.51 25.79
CA TRP A 237 11.68 0.19 24.71
C TRP A 237 11.84 1.16 23.52
N ARG A 238 12.00 2.47 23.78
CA ARG A 238 12.22 3.47 22.72
C ARG A 238 13.54 3.26 22.00
N ALA A 239 14.60 2.94 22.72
CA ALA A 239 15.89 2.59 22.12
C ALA A 239 15.77 1.33 21.23
N HIS A 240 14.99 0.33 21.67
CA HIS A 240 14.75 -0.88 20.89
C HIS A 240 13.94 -0.60 19.62
N LEU A 241 12.89 0.23 19.71
CA LEU A 241 12.09 0.67 18.56
C LEU A 241 12.92 1.44 17.53
N MET A 242 13.74 2.40 17.96
CA MET A 242 14.59 3.16 17.04
C MET A 242 15.63 2.24 16.35
N LYS A 243 16.18 1.27 17.08
CA LYS A 243 17.11 0.28 16.51
C LYS A 243 16.42 -0.59 15.45
N GLN A 244 15.16 -0.98 15.65
CA GLN A 244 14.40 -1.74 14.66
C GLN A 244 14.05 -0.89 13.44
N GLN A 245 13.62 0.35 13.65
CA GLN A 245 13.27 1.27 12.56
C GLN A 245 14.47 1.58 11.66
N TRP A 246 15.65 1.81 12.26
CA TRP A 246 16.89 2.01 11.51
C TRP A 246 17.31 0.78 10.70
N ARG A 247 17.11 -0.44 11.24
CA ARG A 247 17.39 -1.69 10.51
C ARG A 247 16.49 -1.85 9.28
N ILE A 248 15.21 -1.49 9.40
CA ILE A 248 14.27 -1.53 8.28
C ILE A 248 14.70 -0.53 7.20
N GLU A 249 15.09 0.69 7.59
CA GLU A 249 15.51 1.74 6.64
C GLU A 249 16.80 1.37 5.89
N GLN A 250 17.75 0.73 6.56
CA GLN A 250 18.98 0.24 5.92
C GLN A 250 18.70 -0.93 4.96
N ALA A 251 17.78 -1.82 5.32
CA ALA A 251 17.37 -2.92 4.45
C ALA A 251 16.66 -2.41 3.20
N THR A 252 15.84 -1.35 3.31
CA THR A 252 15.19 -0.73 2.15
C THR A 252 16.20 -0.06 1.22
N LYS A 253 17.17 0.69 1.77
CA LYS A 253 18.21 1.32 0.93
C LYS A 253 19.10 0.32 0.18
N ARG A 254 19.33 -0.86 0.73
CA ARG A 254 20.06 -1.94 0.02
C ARG A 254 19.28 -2.58 -1.12
N LEU A 255 17.95 -2.54 -1.07
CA LEU A 255 17.09 -3.06 -2.14
C LEU A 255 16.93 -2.05 -3.30
N GLU A 256 17.19 -0.77 -3.04
CA GLU A 256 17.15 0.29 -4.07
C GLU A 256 18.47 0.45 -4.84
N GLU A 257 19.56 -0.23 -4.44
CA GLU A 257 20.79 -0.23 -5.22
C GLU A 257 20.60 -1.02 -6.53
N PRO A 258 20.70 -0.37 -7.71
CA PRO A 258 20.55 -1.06 -8.98
C PRO A 258 21.66 -2.09 -9.14
N LEU A 259 21.28 -3.34 -9.42
CA LEU A 259 22.21 -4.42 -9.72
C LEU A 259 23.21 -3.94 -10.80
N PRO A 260 24.53 -4.10 -10.59
CA PRO A 260 25.50 -3.71 -11.58
C PRO A 260 25.22 -4.50 -12.85
N LEU A 261 24.89 -3.78 -13.92
CA LEU A 261 24.75 -4.32 -15.26
C LEU A 261 26.04 -5.07 -15.59
N GLN A 262 25.97 -6.40 -15.62
CA GLN A 262 27.03 -7.21 -16.18
C GLN A 262 27.11 -6.87 -17.67
N GLU A 263 28.14 -6.11 -18.04
CA GLU A 263 28.53 -5.93 -19.45
C GLU A 263 28.81 -7.31 -20.06
N GLN A 264 28.08 -7.63 -21.12
CA GLN A 264 28.36 -8.71 -22.06
C GLN A 264 28.54 -8.12 -23.45
#